data_AF-A0A2S2PAX6-F1
#
_entry.id   AF-A0A2S2PAX6-F1
#
_cell.length_a   1.000
_cell.length_b   1.000
_cell.length_c   1.000
_cell.angle_alpha   90.00
_cell.angle_beta   90.00
_cell.angle_gamma   90.00
#
_symmetry.space_group_name_H-M   'P 1'
#
loop_
_entity.id
_entity.type
_entity.pdbx_description
1 polymer ?
#
loop_
_entity_poly.entity_id
_entity_poly.type
_entity_poly.pdbx_seq_one_letter_code
_entity_poly.pdbx_strand_id
1 'polypeptide(L)'
;LTLIYSIHFFLLEFIQPICLPILSHHRSNKLVKSVPFVAGWGATSFRGPSTTTLMEIQIPVLDNAECKRAFANKKAVIDDRIMCAGSLAGGKDACQGDSGGPLMWPSGTQYYLAGRWKRRLSGAD
;
A
#
# COMPACT_ATOMS: atom_id res chain seq x y z
N LEU A 1 -22.61 -4.97 0.63
CA LEU A 1 -22.32 -5.57 -0.70
C LEU A 1 -21.03 -6.35 -0.59
N THR A 2 -21.12 -7.67 -0.44
CA THR A 2 -19.97 -8.56 -0.64
C THR A 2 -20.01 -8.93 -2.12
N LEU A 3 -19.02 -8.50 -2.89
CA LEU A 3 -18.83 -9.00 -4.25
C LEU A 3 -18.31 -10.44 -4.12
N ILE A 4 -19.21 -11.40 -3.89
CA ILE A 4 -18.88 -12.82 -4.03
C ILE A 4 -19.10 -13.15 -5.51
N TYR A 5 -18.10 -12.85 -6.33
CA TYR A 5 -18.01 -13.53 -7.62
C TYR A 5 -17.51 -14.94 -7.29
N SER A 6 -18.36 -15.96 -7.50
CA SER A 6 -17.95 -17.37 -7.42
C SER A 6 -17.11 -17.69 -8.67
N ILE A 7 -15.92 -17.10 -8.75
CA ILE A 7 -14.91 -17.44 -9.74
C ILE A 7 -14.03 -18.47 -9.06
N HIS A 8 -14.18 -19.74 -9.44
CA HIS A 8 -13.21 -20.77 -9.08
C HIS A 8 -11.92 -20.50 -9.85
N PHE A 9 -11.01 -19.74 -9.24
CA PHE A 9 -9.65 -19.61 -9.76
C PHE A 9 -8.93 -20.94 -9.51
N PHE A 10 -8.61 -21.67 -10.58
CA PHE A 10 -7.60 -22.71 -10.49
C PHE A 10 -6.28 -22.04 -10.16
N LEU A 11 -5.55 -22.54 -9.16
CA LEU A 11 -4.22 -22.04 -8.84
C LEU A 11 -3.31 -22.36 -10.01
N LEU A 12 -2.95 -21.34 -10.77
CA LEU A 12 -1.99 -21.42 -11.87
C LEU A 12 -0.66 -20.84 -11.39
N GLU A 13 0.43 -21.15 -12.09
CA GLU A 13 1.76 -20.59 -11.81
C GLU A 13 1.74 -19.06 -11.71
N PHE A 14 0.89 -18.40 -12.52
CA PHE A 14 0.76 -16.94 -12.59
C PHE A 14 -0.42 -16.37 -11.79
N ILE A 15 -1.22 -17.20 -11.12
CA ILE A 15 -2.40 -16.76 -10.35
C ILE A 15 -2.34 -17.40 -8.97
N GLN A 16 -1.81 -16.66 -8.01
CA GLN A 16 -1.72 -17.06 -6.61
C GLN A 16 -2.34 -16.00 -5.70
N PRO A 17 -3.08 -16.40 -4.65
CA PRO A 17 -3.61 -15.46 -3.67
C PRO A 17 -2.51 -14.91 -2.78
N ILE A 18 -2.70 -13.68 -2.30
CA ILE A 18 -1.86 -13.10 -1.25
C ILE A 18 -2.29 -13.62 0.13
N CYS A 19 -1.34 -13.78 1.04
CA CYS A 19 -1.64 -14.22 2.40
C CYS A 19 -2.34 -13.11 3.19
N LEU A 20 -3.31 -13.47 4.03
CA LEU A 20 -3.90 -12.53 4.99
C LEU A 20 -3.18 -12.62 6.34
N PRO A 21 -2.90 -11.48 7.01
CA PRO A 21 -2.29 -11.46 8.33
C PRO A 21 -3.33 -11.81 9.42
N ILE A 22 -3.76 -13.08 9.47
CA ILE A 22 -4.79 -13.56 10.41
C ILE A 22 -4.24 -13.54 11.85
N LEU A 23 -2.95 -13.83 12.00
CA LEU A 23 -2.29 -13.91 13.29
C LEU A 23 -2.00 -12.50 13.85
N SER A 24 -2.26 -12.33 15.14
CA SER A 24 -2.12 -11.06 15.87
C SER A 24 -0.71 -10.46 15.78
N HIS A 25 0.33 -11.28 15.63
CA HIS A 25 1.71 -10.81 15.48
C HIS A 25 2.01 -10.14 14.13
N HIS A 26 1.10 -10.21 13.16
CA HIS A 26 1.20 -9.53 11.87
C HIS A 26 0.38 -8.23 11.81
N ARG A 27 -0.21 -7.78 12.93
CA ARG A 27 -1.07 -6.59 12.97
C ARG A 27 -0.27 -5.33 13.35
N SER A 28 -0.39 -4.33 12.47
CA SER A 28 -0.05 -2.89 12.50
C SER A 28 1.27 -2.39 13.12
N ASN A 29 1.74 -2.86 14.28
CA ASN A 29 2.90 -2.23 14.94
C ASN A 29 4.26 -2.85 14.57
N LYS A 30 4.29 -4.03 13.95
CA LYS A 30 5.56 -4.63 13.44
C LYS A 30 5.98 -4.10 12.08
N LEU A 31 5.09 -3.40 11.38
CA LEU A 31 5.36 -2.95 10.01
C LEU A 31 6.10 -1.62 9.97
N VAL A 32 6.12 -0.84 11.04
CA VAL A 32 6.84 0.44 11.11
C VAL A 32 8.32 0.20 10.75
N LYS A 33 8.86 1.01 9.83
CA LYS A 33 10.20 0.89 9.21
C LYS A 33 10.41 -0.33 8.30
N SER A 34 9.44 -1.23 8.16
CA SER A 34 9.48 -2.24 7.10
C SER A 34 9.31 -1.57 5.73
N VAL A 35 9.74 -2.24 4.67
CA VAL A 35 9.73 -1.71 3.30
C VAL A 35 8.90 -2.64 2.39
N PRO A 36 7.57 -2.64 2.53
CA PRO A 36 6.67 -3.41 1.66
C PRO A 36 6.69 -2.90 0.21
N PHE A 37 6.11 -3.72 -0.66
CA PHE A 37 5.92 -3.42 -2.07
C PHE A 37 4.52 -2.87 -2.33
N VAL A 38 4.42 -1.96 -3.28
CA VAL A 38 3.17 -1.55 -3.92
C VAL A 38 3.34 -1.80 -5.41
N ALA A 39 2.35 -2.42 -6.03
CA ALA A 39 2.35 -2.66 -7.47
C ALA A 39 1.07 -2.12 -8.11
N GLY A 40 1.18 -1.63 -9.34
CA GLY A 40 0.07 -1.07 -10.08
C GLY A 40 0.42 -0.60 -11.49
N TRP A 41 -0.61 -0.16 -12.21
CA TRP A 41 -0.55 0.38 -13.57
C TRP A 41 -0.85 1.89 -13.61
N GLY A 42 -0.71 2.56 -12.46
CA GLY A 42 -0.91 4.00 -12.35
C GLY A 42 0.07 4.82 -13.18
N ALA A 43 -0.08 6.14 -13.10
CA ALA A 43 0.83 7.08 -13.73
C ALA A 43 2.25 6.92 -13.19
N THR A 44 3.27 7.06 -14.03
CA THR A 44 4.68 7.00 -13.59
C THR A 44 5.21 8.36 -13.12
N SER A 45 4.42 9.42 -13.29
CA SER A 45 4.74 10.79 -12.86
C SER A 45 3.46 11.54 -12.49
N PHE A 46 3.61 12.65 -11.76
CA PHE A 46 2.48 13.47 -11.34
C PHE A 46 1.73 14.00 -12.57
N ARG A 47 0.43 13.66 -12.68
CA ARG A 47 -0.43 13.98 -13.84
C ARG A 47 0.12 13.44 -15.19
N GLY A 48 1.03 12.47 -15.14
CA GLY A 48 1.54 11.76 -16.31
C GLY A 48 0.60 10.66 -16.81
N PRO A 49 0.95 10.02 -17.93
CA PRO A 49 0.18 8.90 -18.47
C PRO A 49 0.35 7.64 -17.60
N SER A 50 -0.69 6.80 -17.58
CA SER A 50 -0.62 5.43 -17.04
C SER A 50 0.27 4.54 -17.90
N THR A 51 0.81 3.50 -17.27
CA THR A 51 1.64 2.48 -17.92
C THR A 51 0.82 1.25 -18.34
N THR A 52 1.25 0.56 -19.39
CA THR A 52 0.70 -0.74 -19.81
C THR A 52 1.42 -1.92 -19.17
N THR A 53 2.62 -1.69 -18.63
CA THR A 53 3.41 -2.70 -17.90
C THR A 53 3.19 -2.52 -16.40
N LEU A 54 2.99 -3.63 -15.68
CA LEU A 54 2.88 -3.61 -14.22
C LEU A 54 4.18 -3.09 -13.62
N MET A 55 4.07 -2.06 -12.79
CA MET A 55 5.21 -1.48 -12.07
C MET A 55 5.11 -1.81 -10.60
N GLU A 56 6.25 -1.83 -9.92
CA GLU A 56 6.32 -1.97 -8.48
C GLU A 56 7.32 -1.00 -7.86
N ILE A 57 7.07 -0.63 -6.61
CA ILE A 57 8.00 0.14 -5.79
C ILE A 57 8.06 -0.44 -4.38
N GLN A 58 9.23 -0.33 -3.77
CA GLN A 58 9.43 -0.51 -2.34
C GLN A 58 9.20 0.82 -1.63
N ILE A 59 8.39 0.80 -0.57
CA ILE A 59 7.99 2.01 0.15
C ILE A 59 8.03 1.78 1.67
N PRO A 60 8.76 2.61 2.44
CA PRO A 60 8.88 2.40 3.88
C PRO A 60 7.58 2.77 4.59
N VAL A 61 7.18 1.98 5.59
CA VAL A 61 6.06 2.30 6.48
C VAL A 61 6.54 3.27 7.56
N LEU A 62 5.76 4.32 7.74
CA LEU A 62 6.01 5.40 8.70
C LEU A 62 5.24 5.15 10.00
N ASP A 63 5.77 5.69 11.09
CA ASP A 63 5.05 5.73 12.35
C ASP A 63 3.83 6.66 12.23
N ASN A 64 2.69 6.24 12.78
CA ASN A 64 1.47 7.03 12.68
C ASN A 64 1.56 8.36 13.44
N ALA A 65 2.35 8.46 14.52
CA ALA A 65 2.56 9.72 15.23
C ALA A 65 3.45 10.69 14.42
N GLU A 66 4.44 10.17 13.68
CA GLU A 66 5.19 10.96 12.69
C GLU A 66 4.27 11.47 11.57
N CYS A 67 3.45 10.59 11.01
CA CYS A 67 2.50 10.94 9.96
C CYS A 67 1.48 11.98 10.43
N LYS A 68 0.92 11.81 11.65
CA LYS A 68 0.02 12.78 12.28
C LYS A 68 0.64 14.18 12.36
N ARG A 69 1.92 14.27 12.74
CA ARG A 69 2.65 15.55 12.81
C ARG A 69 2.85 16.15 11.42
N ALA A 70 3.28 15.35 10.44
CA ALA A 70 3.50 15.81 9.07
C ALA A 70 2.21 16.33 8.40
N PHE A 71 1.05 15.73 8.72
CA PHE A 71 -0.24 16.09 8.14
C PHE A 71 -1.16 16.89 9.08
N ALA A 72 -0.66 17.40 10.21
CA ALA A 72 -1.46 18.13 11.20
C ALA A 72 -2.22 19.32 10.58
N ASN A 73 -1.58 20.02 9.64
CA ASN A 73 -2.15 21.18 8.96
C ASN A 73 -3.13 20.82 7.82
N LYS A 74 -3.29 19.53 7.49
CA LYS A 74 -4.03 19.05 6.30
C LYS A 74 -5.40 18.44 6.63
N LYS A 75 -5.87 18.56 7.88
CA LYS A 75 -7.13 17.96 8.37
C LYS A 75 -7.23 16.43 8.10
N ALA A 76 -6.10 15.76 7.91
CA ALA A 76 -6.08 14.32 7.68
C ALA A 76 -6.35 13.60 9.01
N VAL A 77 -7.36 12.74 9.03
CA VAL A 77 -7.60 11.85 10.18
C VAL A 77 -6.70 10.64 9.99
N ILE A 78 -5.66 10.53 10.82
CA ILE A 78 -4.79 9.35 10.89
C ILE A 78 -5.12 8.66 12.20
N ASP A 79 -5.78 7.51 12.13
CA ASP A 79 -6.10 6.66 13.28
C ASP A 79 -5.53 5.25 13.07
N ASP A 80 -5.80 4.34 14.00
CA ASP A 80 -5.20 3.00 14.00
C ASP A 80 -5.69 2.11 12.84
N ARG A 81 -6.61 2.61 12.01
CA ARG A 81 -7.09 1.94 10.78
C ARG A 81 -6.31 2.39 9.54
N ILE A 82 -5.42 3.38 9.68
CA ILE A 82 -4.60 3.93 8.60
C ILE A 82 -3.14 3.61 8.88
N MET A 83 -2.42 3.29 7.82
CA MET A 83 -0.97 3.10 7.83
C MET A 83 -0.38 4.06 6.82
N CYS A 84 0.59 4.85 7.27
CA CYS A 84 1.32 5.73 6.37
C CYS A 84 2.52 5.01 5.79
N ALA A 85 2.77 5.21 4.50
CA ALA A 85 3.96 4.70 3.84
C ALA A 85 4.48 5.75 2.87
N GLY A 86 5.79 5.89 2.79
CA GLY A 86 6.46 6.87 1.96
C GLY A 86 7.60 7.56 2.68
N SER A 87 8.16 8.56 2.01
CA SER A 87 9.21 9.42 2.56
C SER A 87 8.61 10.78 2.90
N LEU A 88 8.89 11.27 4.12
CA LEU A 88 8.52 12.63 4.53
C LEU A 88 9.26 13.70 3.71
N ALA A 89 10.44 13.37 3.17
CA ALA A 89 11.19 14.24 2.27
C ALA A 89 10.69 14.19 0.81
N GLY A 90 9.64 13.42 0.53
CA GLY A 90 9.21 13.10 -0.83
C GLY A 90 10.13 12.08 -1.51
N GLY A 91 9.93 11.89 -2.82
CA GLY A 91 10.67 10.91 -3.62
C GLY A 91 9.73 9.92 -4.31
N LYS A 92 10.07 8.63 -4.24
CA LYS A 92 9.26 7.54 -4.83
C LYS A 92 7.97 7.37 -4.03
N ASP A 93 6.84 7.45 -4.73
CA ASP A 93 5.49 7.35 -4.19
C ASP A 93 4.61 6.67 -5.25
N ALA A 94 3.55 5.98 -4.84
CA ALA A 94 2.59 5.45 -5.79
C ALA A 94 1.64 6.57 -6.24
N CYS A 95 1.36 6.58 -7.54
CA CYS A 95 0.80 7.74 -8.22
C CYS A 95 -0.70 7.55 -8.49
N GLN A 96 -1.27 8.39 -9.34
CA GLN A 96 -2.68 8.28 -9.69
C GLN A 96 -2.95 6.98 -10.45
N GLY A 97 -3.99 6.25 -10.06
CA GLY A 97 -4.37 4.98 -10.70
C GLY A 97 -4.01 3.73 -9.90
N ASP A 98 -3.14 3.82 -8.88
CA ASP A 98 -2.76 2.68 -8.03
C ASP A 98 -3.72 2.46 -6.83
N SER A 99 -4.73 3.32 -6.69
CA SER A 99 -5.68 3.25 -5.57
C SER A 99 -6.48 1.95 -5.59
N GLY A 100 -6.45 1.22 -4.47
CA GLY A 100 -7.06 -0.10 -4.33
C GLY A 100 -6.06 -1.26 -4.48
N GLY A 101 -4.85 -1.00 -4.97
CA GLY A 101 -3.77 -1.99 -5.06
C GLY A 101 -3.28 -2.47 -3.69
N PRO A 102 -2.60 -3.63 -3.63
CA PRO A 102 -2.14 -4.21 -2.38
C PRO A 102 -0.85 -3.53 -1.88
N LEU A 103 -0.77 -3.31 -0.56
CA LEU A 103 0.50 -3.11 0.14
C LEU A 103 1.00 -4.50 0.56
N MET A 104 2.02 -4.99 -0.12
CA MET A 104 2.51 -6.36 -0.02
C MET A 104 3.74 -6.42 0.88
N TRP A 105 3.62 -7.01 2.06
CA TRP A 105 4.71 -7.13 3.01
C TRP A 105 5.40 -8.50 2.88
N PRO A 106 6.70 -8.53 2.54
CA PRO A 106 7.45 -9.79 2.44
C PRO A 106 7.77 -10.33 3.83
N SER A 107 7.49 -11.62 4.05
CA SER A 107 7.84 -12.36 5.28
C SER A 107 8.24 -13.79 4.93
N GLY A 108 9.54 -14.08 5.00
CA GLY A 108 10.10 -15.36 4.56
C GLY A 108 9.92 -15.53 3.05
N THR A 109 9.23 -16.58 2.64
CA THR A 109 8.95 -16.89 1.22
C THR A 109 7.55 -16.43 0.76
N GLN A 110 6.81 -15.71 1.60
CA GLN A 110 5.42 -15.31 1.35
C GLN A 110 5.24 -13.79 1.40
N TYR A 111 4.21 -13.31 0.71
CA TYR A 111 3.73 -11.93 0.80
C TYR A 111 2.41 -11.88 1.53
N TYR A 112 2.29 -10.94 2.47
CA TYR A 112 1.08 -10.68 3.23
C TYR A 112 0.46 -9.35 2.81
N LEU A 113 -0.87 -9.32 2.75
CA LEU A 113 -1.62 -8.09 2.51
C LEU A 113 -1.62 -7.23 3.78
N ALA A 114 -0.70 -6.26 3.84
CA ALA A 114 -0.59 -5.34 4.97
C ALA A 114 -1.66 -4.25 4.95
N GLY A 115 -2.16 -3.91 3.77
CA GLY A 115 -3.18 -2.88 3.60
C GLY A 115 -3.58 -2.70 2.14
N ARG A 116 -4.55 -1.82 1.92
CA ARG A 116 -4.92 -1.36 0.58
C ARG A 116 -4.35 0.03 0.36
N TRP A 117 -3.65 0.22 -0.76
CA TRP A 117 -3.13 1.51 -1.13
C TRP A 117 -4.28 2.48 -1.39
N LYS A 118 -4.25 3.64 -0.72
CA LYS A 118 -5.20 4.71 -0.93
C LYS A 118 -4.45 5.90 -1.49
N ARG A 119 -5.13 6.66 -2.37
CA ARG A 119 -4.61 7.90 -2.96
C ARG A 119 -3.83 8.71 -1.93
N ARG A 120 -2.65 9.20 -2.35
CA ARG A 120 -1.79 10.13 -1.62
C ARG A 120 -2.60 11.10 -0.78
N LEU A 121 -2.28 11.18 0.51
CA LEU A 121 -2.74 12.27 1.37
C LEU A 121 -2.16 13.56 0.76
N SER A 122 -2.99 14.31 0.04
CA SER A 122 -2.56 15.51 -0.68
C SER A 122 -2.19 16.59 0.33
N GLY A 123 -0.89 16.65 0.62
CA GLY A 123 -0.30 17.56 1.60
C GLY A 123 1.05 18.16 1.23
N ALA A 124 1.80 17.53 0.35
CA ALA A 124 3.04 18.08 -0.19
C ALA A 124 2.78 18.50 -1.64
N ASP A 125 2.40 19.77 -1.79
CA ASP A 125 2.80 20.61 -2.91
C ASP A 125 3.93 21.51 -2.38
#